data_AF-A0A9C9MZ67-F1
#
_entry.id   AF-A0A9C9MZ67-F1
#
_cell.length_a   1.000
_cell.length_b   1.000
_cell.length_c   1.000
_cell.angle_alpha   90.00
_cell.angle_beta   90.00
_cell.angle_gamma   90.00
#
_symmetry.space_group_name_H-M   'P 1'
#
loop_
_entity.id
_entity.type
_entity.pdbx_description
1 polymer ?
#
loop_
_entity_poly.entity_id
_entity_poly.type
_entity_poly.pdbx_seq_one_letter_code
_entity_poly.pdbx_strand_id
1 'polypeptide(L)' 'MRTIRASEISSFLFCARAWWYQRQGMPSENQALMEAGSRHHQAHGGHVAAAGLLQKAGWVLLGGALLLLAAGVVMALLS' A
#
# COMPACT_ATOMS: atom_id res chain seq x y z
N MET A 1 -7.33 0.15 -28.86
CA MET A 1 -6.00 -0.08 -28.25
C MET A 1 -6.19 -0.91 -26.98
N ARG A 2 -5.28 -1.83 -26.64
CA ARG A 2 -5.38 -2.65 -25.43
C ARG A 2 -4.68 -1.97 -24.26
N THR A 3 -5.31 -1.94 -23.08
CA THR A 3 -4.67 -1.50 -21.83
C THR A 3 -3.53 -2.45 -21.45
N ILE A 4 -2.34 -1.91 -21.23
CA ILE A 4 -1.16 -2.65 -20.77
C ILE A 4 -0.99 -2.39 -19.27
N ARG A 5 -0.83 -3.47 -18.47
CA ARG A 5 -0.58 -3.35 -17.03
C ARG A 5 0.87 -2.93 -16.76
N ALA A 6 1.11 -2.24 -15.65
CA ALA A 6 2.47 -1.90 -15.22
C ALA A 6 3.36 -3.16 -15.07
N SER A 7 2.80 -4.27 -14.60
CA SER A 7 3.50 -5.55 -14.52
C SER A 7 3.91 -6.11 -15.89
N GLU A 8 3.14 -5.86 -16.95
CA GLU A 8 3.52 -6.26 -18.31
C GLU A 8 4.72 -5.46 -18.82
N ILE A 9 4.80 -4.16 -18.49
CA ILE A 9 5.94 -3.31 -18.84
C ILE A 9 7.20 -3.84 -18.16
N SER A 10 7.12 -4.10 -16.85
CA SER A 10 8.24 -4.67 -16.10
C SER A 10 8.66 -6.04 -16.63
N SER A 11 7.71 -6.93 -16.95
CA SER A 11 8.02 -8.23 -17.57
C SER A 11 8.74 -8.07 -18.91
N PHE A 12 8.31 -7.13 -19.75
CA PHE A 12 8.95 -6.87 -21.05
C PHE A 12 10.37 -6.33 -20.88
N LEU A 13 10.58 -5.35 -19.99
CA LEU A 13 11.89 -4.78 -19.68
C LEU A 13 12.85 -5.81 -19.10
N PHE A 14 12.36 -6.73 -18.28
CA PHE A 14 13.15 -7.86 -17.78
C PHE A 14 13.51 -8.84 -18.90
N CYS A 15 12.52 -9.32 -19.65
CA CYS A 15 12.72 -10.21 -20.80
C CYS A 15 11.53 -10.18 -21.77
N ALA A 16 11.73 -9.58 -22.95
CA ALA A 16 10.72 -9.51 -24.00
C ALA A 16 10.17 -10.89 -24.42
N ARG A 17 11.02 -11.93 -24.44
CA ARG A 17 10.62 -13.30 -24.78
C ARG A 17 9.74 -13.93 -23.69
N ALA A 18 10.09 -13.75 -22.42
CA ALA A 18 9.26 -14.25 -21.32
C ALA A 18 7.89 -13.54 -21.30
N TRP A 19 7.87 -12.23 -21.54
CA TRP A 19 6.64 -11.47 -21.73
C TRP A 19 5.80 -11.99 -22.91
N TRP A 20 6.44 -12.33 -24.04
CA TRP A 20 5.73 -12.94 -25.18
C TRP A 20 5.11 -14.28 -24.81
N TYR A 21 5.82 -15.16 -24.10
CA TYR A 21 5.27 -16.42 -23.60
C TYR A 21 4.09 -16.23 -22.65
N GLN A 22 4.17 -15.28 -21.73
CA GLN A 22 3.03 -14.90 -20.87
C GLN A 22 1.81 -14.48 -21.69
N ARG A 23 2.01 -13.75 -22.80
CA ARG A 23 0.92 -13.36 -23.72
C ARG A 23 0.31 -14.53 -24.47
N GLN A 24 1.08 -15.59 -24.72
CA GLN A 24 0.59 -16.84 -25.30
C GLN A 24 -0.11 -17.74 -24.27
N GLY A 25 -0.23 -17.30 -23.01
CA GLY A 25 -0.83 -18.08 -21.92
C GLY A 25 0.11 -19.15 -21.36
N MET A 26 1.40 -19.11 -21.71
CA MET A 26 2.39 -20.05 -21.17
C MET A 26 2.77 -19.63 -19.76
N PRO A 27 2.57 -20.50 -18.75
CA PRO A 27 2.92 -20.19 -17.37
C PRO A 27 4.44 -20.15 -17.21
N SER A 28 4.90 -19.38 -16.23
CA SER A 28 6.29 -19.44 -15.77
C SER A 28 6.53 -20.79 -15.11
N GLU A 29 7.71 -21.40 -15.31
CA GLU A 29 8.13 -22.56 -14.51
C GLU A 29 8.31 -22.19 -13.03
N ASN A 30 8.56 -20.91 -12.74
CA ASN A 30 8.82 -20.40 -11.40
C ASN A 30 7.54 -20.04 -10.61
N GLN A 31 6.46 -20.81 -10.74
CA GLN A 31 5.18 -20.48 -10.09
C GLN A 31 5.30 -20.42 -8.56
N ALA A 32 6.07 -21.34 -7.97
CA ALA A 32 6.24 -21.42 -6.52
C ALA A 32 6.78 -20.11 -5.91
N LEU A 33 7.80 -19.49 -6.52
CA LEU A 33 8.34 -18.23 -6.03
C LEU A 33 7.39 -17.05 -6.31
N MET A 34 6.66 -17.07 -7.42
CA MET A 34 5.66 -16.03 -7.72
C MET A 34 4.52 -16.03 -6.71
N GLU A 35 4.01 -17.20 -6.34
CA GLU A 35 3.00 -17.34 -5.30
C GLU A 35 3.53 -16.93 -3.92
N ALA A 36 4.76 -17.33 -3.59
CA ALA A 36 5.40 -16.90 -2.35
C ALA A 36 5.54 -15.38 -2.27
N GLY A 37 5.97 -14.73 -3.36
CA GLY A 37 6.02 -13.27 -3.47
C GLY A 37 4.64 -12.63 -3.31
N SER A 38 3.61 -13.23 -3.90
CA SER A 38 2.23 -12.74 -3.80
C SER A 38 1.70 -12.81 -2.37
N ARG A 39 1.94 -13.94 -1.67
CA ARG A 39 1.59 -14.09 -0.24
C ARG A 39 2.34 -13.08 0.63
N HIS A 40 3.63 -12.87 0.37
CA HIS A 40 4.43 -11.89 1.09
C HIS A 40 3.88 -10.46 0.90
N HIS A 41 3.54 -10.07 -0.34
CA HIS A 41 2.92 -8.77 -0.62
C HIS A 41 1.56 -8.60 0.04
N GLN A 42 0.73 -9.65 0.07
CA GLN A 42 -0.57 -9.60 0.76
C GLN A 42 -0.41 -9.40 2.27
N ALA A 43 0.49 -10.17 2.90
CA ALA A 43 0.78 -10.02 4.33
C ALA A 43 1.30 -8.61 4.63
N HIS A 44 2.27 -8.12 3.86
CA HIS A 44 2.79 -6.76 4.01
C HIS A 44 1.70 -5.70 3.81
N GLY A 45 0.80 -5.87 2.84
CA GLY A 45 -0.33 -4.98 2.61
C GLY A 45 -1.24 -4.84 3.83
N GLY A 46 -1.50 -5.93 4.56
CA GLY A 46 -2.24 -5.89 5.82
C GLY A 46 -1.55 -5.04 6.90
N HIS A 47 -0.22 -5.16 7.02
CA HIS A 47 0.56 -4.38 7.98
C HIS A 47 0.55 -2.89 7.61
N VAL A 48 0.69 -2.55 6.32
CA VAL A 48 0.62 -1.17 5.83
C VAL A 48 -0.77 -0.57 6.09
N ALA A 49 -1.84 -1.33 5.85
CA ALA A 49 -3.20 -0.87 6.10
C ALA A 49 -3.43 -0.59 7.60
N ALA A 50 -2.99 -1.48 8.48
CA ALA A 50 -3.06 -1.29 9.93
C ALA A 50 -2.24 -0.07 10.38
N ALA A 51 -1.01 0.09 9.89
CA ALA A 51 -0.17 1.25 10.18
C ALA A 51 -0.85 2.56 9.74
N GLY A 52 -1.46 2.59 8.55
CA GLY A 52 -2.22 3.75 8.07
C GLY A 52 -3.44 4.08 8.94
N LEU A 53 -4.15 3.07 9.45
CA LEU A 53 -5.27 3.29 10.38
C LEU A 53 -4.79 3.87 11.72
N LEU A 54 -3.73 3.30 12.30
CA LEU A 54 -3.15 3.79 13.55
C LEU A 54 -2.62 5.23 13.39
N GLN A 55 -1.99 5.55 12.27
CA GLN A 55 -1.50 6.89 11.99
C GLN A 55 -2.65 7.91 11.93
N LYS A 56 -3.76 7.57 11.26
CA LYS A 56 -4.96 8.42 11.22
C LYS A 56 -5.55 8.62 12.62
N ALA A 57 -5.67 7.55 13.40
CA ALA A 57 -6.13 7.63 14.79
C ALA A 57 -5.24 8.56 15.63
N GLY A 58 -3.92 8.44 15.48
CA GLY A 58 -2.94 9.32 16.13
C GLY A 58 -3.17 10.81 15.80
N TRP A 59 -3.38 11.15 14.53
CA TRP A 59 -3.68 12.53 14.12
C TRP A 59 -4.99 13.05 14.70
N VAL A 60 -6.04 12.22 14.75
CA VAL A 60 -7.32 12.60 15.35
C VAL A 60 -7.17 12.87 16.85
N LEU A 61 -6.48 11.99 17.57
CA LEU A 61 -6.25 12.15 19.01
C LEU A 61 -5.39 13.39 19.31
N LEU A 62 -4.33 13.61 18.54
CA LEU A 62 -3.48 14.79 18.67
C LEU A 62 -4.28 16.08 18.42
N GLY A 63 -5.07 16.13 17.34
CA GLY A 63 -5.94 17.26 17.05
C GLY A 63 -6.94 17.54 18.18
N GLY A 64 -7.59 16.49 18.69
CA GLY A 64 -8.51 16.59 19.83
C GLY A 64 -7.83 17.12 21.10
N ALA A 65 -6.64 16.64 21.42
CA ALA A 65 -5.86 17.11 22.57
C ALA A 65 -5.49 18.60 22.45
N LEU A 66 -5.07 19.04 21.26
CA LEU A 66 -4.75 20.44 21.00
C LEU A 66 -5.99 21.35 21.11
N LEU A 67 -7.15 20.91 20.64
CA LEU A 67 -8.41 21.65 20.78
C LEU A 67 -8.83 21.80 22.25
N LEU A 68 -8.75 20.71 23.02
CA LEU A 68 -9.06 20.73 24.46
C LEU A 68 -8.10 21.65 25.22
N LEU A 69 -6.80 21.57 24.91
CA LEU A 69 -5.79 22.46 25.49
C LEU A 69 -6.12 23.92 25.18
N ALA A 70 -6.39 24.25 23.92
CA ALA A 70 -6.73 25.61 23.51
C ALA A 70 -7.99 26.12 24.23
N ALA A 71 -9.04 25.30 24.32
CA ALA A 71 -10.26 25.66 25.04
C ALA A 71 -10.01 25.90 26.53
N GLY A 72 -9.20 25.06 27.18
CA GLY A 72 -8.82 25.23 28.59
C GLY A 72 -8.03 26.51 28.83
N VAL A 73 -7.07 26.83 27.94
CA VAL A 73 -6.29 28.07 28.01
C VAL A 73 -7.20 29.29 27.83
N VAL A 74 -8.10 29.27 26.84
CA VAL A 74 -9.05 30.37 26.61
C VAL A 74 -9.95 30.57 27.83
N MET A 75 -10.48 29.50 28.42
CA MET A 75 -11.33 29.59 29.61
C MET A 75 -10.57 30.19 30.81
N ALA A 76 -9.32 29.78 31.03
CA ALA A 76 -8.49 30.29 32.12
C ALA A 76 -8.09 31.77 31.96
N LEU A 77 -8.02 32.28 30.72
CA LEU A 77 -7.74 33.70 30.45
C LEU A 77 -8.97 34.60 30.61
N LEU A 78 -10.17 34.03 30.50
CA LEU A 78 -11.44 34.76 30.60
C LEU A 78 -12.06 34.74 32.02
N SER A 79 -11.56 33.86 32.89
CA SER A 79 -11.90 33.77 34.32
C SER A 79 -11.05 34.71 35.17
#